data_AF-A0A382KJJ6-F1
#
_entry.id   AF-A0A382KJJ6-F1
#
_cell.length_a   1.000
_cell.length_b   1.000
_cell.length_c   1.000
_cell.angle_alpha   90.00
_cell.angle_beta   90.00
_cell.angle_gamma   90.00
#
_symmetry.space_group_name_H-M   'P 1'
#
loop_
_entity.id
_entity.type
_entity.pdbx_description
1 polymer ?
#
loop_
_entity_poly.entity_id
_entity_poly.type
_entity_poly.pdbx_seq_one_letter_code
_entity_poly.pdbx_strand_id
1 'polypeptide(L)'
;MKLNRRQFTKAAGTGSIALAIAWQQACSEMAESGEVSAETVEVLLDSQGPRGIYQEVEEFERLRRAVGSMIRTQANLRNFTISDDEQPSTVFWRG
;
A
#
# COMPACT_ATOMS: atom_id res chain seq x y z
N MET A 1 3.69 14.85 -0.10
CA MET A 1 3.40 15.48 -1.41
C MET A 1 1.96 15.11 -1.74
N LYS A 2 1.02 16.07 -1.88
CA LYS A 2 -0.37 15.77 -2.24
C LYS A 2 -0.49 15.71 -3.76
N LEU A 3 -0.80 14.53 -4.31
CA LEU A 3 -0.99 14.34 -5.74
C LEU A 3 -2.44 14.68 -6.12
N ASN A 4 -2.60 15.52 -7.13
CA ASN A 4 -3.90 15.84 -7.69
C ASN A 4 -4.47 14.62 -8.45
N ARG A 5 -5.80 14.42 -8.38
CA ARG A 5 -6.57 13.37 -9.10
C ARG A 5 -6.11 13.15 -10.55
N ARG A 6 -5.82 14.22 -11.30
CA ARG A 6 -5.34 14.16 -12.69
C ARG A 6 -3.93 13.58 -12.84
N GLN A 7 -3.07 13.78 -11.83
CA GLN A 7 -1.72 13.21 -11.78
C GLN A 7 -1.76 11.73 -11.39
N PHE A 8 -2.69 11.36 -10.49
CA PHE A 8 -2.96 9.97 -10.11
C PHE A 8 -3.43 9.13 -11.31
N THR A 9 -4.42 9.61 -12.07
CA THR A 9 -4.90 8.91 -13.28
C THR A 9 -3.82 8.77 -14.36
N LYS A 10 -2.90 9.74 -14.46
CA LYS A 10 -1.77 9.68 -15.40
C LYS A 10 -0.72 8.64 -15.00
N ALA A 11 -0.47 8.49 -13.70
CA ALA A 11 0.48 7.51 -13.19
C ALA A 11 -0.04 6.07 -13.32
N ALA A 12 -1.36 5.88 -13.15
CA ALA A 12 -2.05 4.59 -13.26
C ALA A 12 -1.82 3.82 -14.58
N GLY A 13 -1.41 4.50 -15.66
CA GLY A 13 -1.05 3.88 -16.94
C GLY A 13 0.36 3.26 -17.00
N THR A 14 1.20 3.49 -15.99
CA THR A 14 2.60 3.03 -15.91
C THR A 14 2.80 2.20 -14.65
N GLY A 15 2.59 0.88 -14.77
CA GLY A 15 2.26 -0.05 -13.67
C GLY A 15 3.08 0.03 -12.36
N SER A 16 4.39 0.28 -12.40
CA SER A 16 5.20 0.36 -11.17
C SER A 16 5.16 1.73 -10.47
N ILE A 17 5.07 2.82 -11.25
CA ILE A 17 4.96 4.19 -10.72
C ILE A 17 3.55 4.45 -10.17
N ALA A 18 2.54 3.90 -10.85
CA ALA A 18 1.14 3.87 -10.39
C ALA A 18 1.02 3.33 -8.96
N LEU A 19 1.60 2.16 -8.72
CA LEU A 19 1.51 1.44 -7.46
C LEU A 19 2.17 2.23 -6.32
N ALA A 20 3.37 2.78 -6.54
CA ALA A 20 4.06 3.57 -5.53
C ALA A 20 3.28 4.84 -5.15
N ILE A 21 2.66 5.49 -6.13
CA ILE A 21 1.81 6.67 -5.93
C ILE A 21 0.52 6.30 -5.18
N ALA A 22 -0.16 5.23 -5.59
CA ALA A 22 -1.37 4.76 -4.92
C ALA A 22 -1.09 4.31 -3.49
N TRP A 23 0.07 3.71 -3.23
CA TRP A 23 0.50 3.38 -1.89
C TRP A 23 0.72 4.62 -1.01
N GLN A 24 1.38 5.65 -1.55
CA GLN A 24 1.56 6.92 -0.84
C GLN A 24 0.22 7.62 -0.53
N GLN A 25 -0.73 7.55 -1.45
CA GLN A 25 -2.08 8.07 -1.25
C GLN A 25 -2.80 7.29 -0.15
N ALA A 26 -2.73 5.96 -0.17
CA ALA A 26 -3.32 5.11 0.86
C ALA A 26 -2.74 5.39 2.25
N CYS A 27 -1.42 5.57 2.35
CA CYS A 27 -0.78 5.99 3.61
C CYS A 27 -1.30 7.35 4.11
N SER A 28 -1.52 8.29 3.20
CA SER A 28 -2.03 9.63 3.56
C SER A 28 -3.48 9.56 4.04
N GLU A 29 -4.35 8.82 3.33
CA GLU A 29 -5.75 8.61 3.72
C GLU A 29 -5.88 7.89 5.07
N MET A 30 -5.04 6.88 5.30
CA MET A 30 -4.99 6.16 6.57
C MET A 30 -4.58 7.09 7.73
N ALA A 31 -3.65 8.02 7.49
CA ALA A 31 -3.21 8.99 8.49
C ALA A 31 -4.25 10.10 8.76
N GLU A 32 -5.00 10.52 7.73
CA GLU A 32 -5.98 11.61 7.84
C GLU A 32 -7.35 11.13 8.36
N SER A 33 -7.80 9.94 7.96
CA SER A 33 -9.17 9.45 8.20
C SER A 33 -9.27 8.10 8.93
N GLY A 34 -8.15 7.38 9.08
CA GLY A 34 -8.14 6.03 9.65
C GLY A 34 -8.61 4.92 8.69
N GLU A 35 -8.99 5.28 7.47
CA GLU A 35 -9.43 4.36 6.43
C GLU A 35 -8.79 4.69 5.07
N VAL A 36 -8.74 3.70 4.18
CA VAL A 36 -8.28 3.88 2.79
C VAL A 36 -9.49 3.88 1.88
N SER A 37 -9.62 4.87 1.00
CA SER A 37 -10.76 5.00 0.09
C SER A 37 -10.86 3.82 -0.88
N ALA A 38 -12.09 3.53 -1.32
CA ALA A 38 -12.34 2.49 -2.32
C ALA A 38 -11.58 2.76 -3.63
N GLU A 39 -11.60 4.00 -4.14
CA GLU A 39 -10.88 4.39 -5.36
C GLU A 39 -9.36 4.11 -5.26
N THR A 40 -8.75 4.42 -4.12
CA THR A 40 -7.31 4.15 -3.91
C THR A 40 -7.04 2.65 -3.84
N VAL A 41 -7.92 1.85 -3.21
CA VAL A 41 -7.80 0.39 -3.17
C VAL A 41 -7.98 -0.22 -4.56
N GLU A 42 -8.95 0.24 -5.36
CA GLU A 42 -9.15 -0.23 -6.73
C GLU A 42 -7.90 -0.04 -7.58
N VAL A 43 -7.24 1.12 -7.50
CA VAL A 43 -5.99 1.35 -8.25
C VAL A 43 -4.84 0.47 -7.75
N LEU A 44 -4.75 0.21 -6.44
CA LEU A 44 -3.77 -0.73 -5.90
C LEU A 44 -4.03 -2.15 -6.43
N LEU A 45 -5.27 -2.59 -6.44
CA LEU A 45 -5.66 -3.94 -6.86
C LEU A 45 -5.55 -4.13 -8.38
N ASP A 46 -5.92 -3.14 -9.19
CA ASP A 46 -5.76 -3.11 -10.64
C ASP A 46 -4.29 -3.23 -11.07
N SER A 47 -3.33 -2.86 -10.19
CA SER A 47 -1.91 -3.02 -10.47
C SER A 47 -1.42 -4.47 -10.33
N GLN A 48 -2.17 -5.33 -9.63
CA GLN A 48 -1.77 -6.70 -9.29
C GLN A 48 -2.31 -7.75 -10.27
N GLY A 49 -3.32 -7.40 -11.08
CA GLY A 49 -3.95 -8.35 -11.99
C GLY A 49 -5.02 -7.72 -12.87
N PRO A 50 -5.78 -8.55 -13.60
CA PRO A 50 -6.85 -8.07 -14.46
C PRO A 50 -7.88 -7.26 -13.69
N ARG A 51 -8.41 -6.21 -14.32
CA ARG A 51 -9.51 -5.42 -13.76
C ARG A 51 -10.69 -6.31 -13.41
N GLY A 52 -11.19 -6.13 -12.19
CA GLY A 52 -12.42 -6.78 -11.73
C GLY A 52 -12.27 -8.13 -11.04
N ILE A 53 -11.04 -8.62 -10.84
CA ILE A 53 -10.79 -9.86 -10.07
C ILE A 53 -11.22 -9.76 -8.59
N TYR A 54 -11.60 -8.57 -8.11
CA TYR A 54 -12.05 -8.30 -6.75
C TYR A 54 -13.39 -7.54 -6.71
N GLN A 55 -14.29 -7.79 -7.67
CA GLN A 55 -15.59 -7.09 -7.75
C GLN A 55 -16.63 -7.54 -6.71
N GLU A 56 -16.42 -8.68 -6.06
CA GLU A 56 -17.29 -9.11 -4.97
C GLU A 56 -17.19 -8.14 -3.79
N VAL A 57 -18.33 -7.54 -3.41
CA VAL A 57 -18.38 -6.42 -2.44
C VAL A 57 -17.77 -6.81 -1.10
N GLU A 58 -18.06 -8.02 -0.61
CA GLU A 58 -17.51 -8.49 0.67
C GLU A 58 -16.00 -8.71 0.61
N GLU A 59 -15.49 -9.24 -0.50
CA GLU A 59 -14.07 -9.45 -0.71
C GLU A 59 -13.33 -8.12 -0.86
N PHE A 60 -13.92 -7.17 -1.57
CA PHE A 60 -13.37 -5.81 -1.71
C PHE A 60 -13.21 -5.12 -0.37
N GLU A 61 -14.24 -5.13 0.48
CA GLU A 61 -14.15 -4.54 1.82
C GLU A 61 -13.14 -5.27 2.71
N ARG A 62 -12.99 -6.58 2.56
CA ARG A 62 -11.94 -7.35 3.25
C ARG A 62 -10.56 -6.90 2.81
N LEU A 63 -10.35 -6.69 1.51
CA LEU A 63 -9.09 -6.19 0.96
C LEU A 63 -8.81 -4.75 1.41
N ARG A 64 -9.81 -3.87 1.43
CA ARG A 64 -9.70 -2.50 1.94
C ARG A 64 -9.22 -2.48 3.39
N ARG A 65 -9.80 -3.32 4.25
CA ARG A 65 -9.33 -3.49 5.65
C ARG A 65 -7.91 -4.06 5.72
N ALA A 66 -7.57 -5.03 4.86
CA ALA A 66 -6.24 -5.62 4.81
C ALA A 66 -5.16 -4.59 4.42
N VAL A 67 -5.43 -3.73 3.44
CA VAL A 67 -4.55 -2.62 3.04
C VAL A 67 -4.31 -1.68 4.23
N GLY A 68 -5.39 -1.25 4.92
CA GLY A 68 -5.25 -0.41 6.11
C GLY A 68 -4.47 -1.09 7.26
N SER A 69 -4.64 -2.40 7.45
CA SER A 69 -3.83 -3.15 8.42
C SER A 69 -2.36 -3.19 8.01
N MET A 70 -2.06 -3.40 6.73
CA MET A 70 -0.69 -3.46 6.22
C MET A 70 0.03 -2.13 6.38
N ILE A 71 -0.64 -1.01 6.11
CA ILE A 71 -0.10 0.34 6.33
C ILE A 71 0.27 0.54 7.80
N ARG A 72 -0.62 0.16 8.73
CA ARG A 72 -0.35 0.26 10.18
C ARG A 72 0.82 -0.61 10.60
N THR A 73 0.87 -1.86 10.15
CA THR A 73 2.00 -2.76 10.41
C THR A 73 3.31 -2.16 9.91
N GLN A 74 3.33 -1.62 8.69
CA GLN A 74 4.53 -1.01 8.12
C GLN A 74 4.97 0.24 8.91
N ALA A 75 4.03 1.08 9.36
CA ALA A 75 4.32 2.23 10.21
C ALA A 75 4.91 1.78 11.55
N ASN A 76 4.35 0.75 12.18
CA ASN A 76 4.86 0.20 13.43
C ASN A 76 6.27 -0.38 13.25
N LEU A 77 6.51 -1.15 12.19
CA LEU A 77 7.83 -1.72 11.88
C LEU A 77 8.89 -0.64 11.66
N ARG A 78 8.54 0.47 11.00
CA ARG A 78 9.48 1.60 10.80
C ARG A 78 9.85 2.32 12.08
N ASN A 79 8.93 2.35 13.05
CA ASN A 79 9.14 2.98 14.34
C ASN A 79 9.68 2.00 15.39
N PHE A 80 9.83 0.73 15.03
CA PHE A 80 10.36 -0.28 15.94
C PHE A 80 11.87 -0.11 16.06
N THR A 81 12.32 0.26 17.26
CA THR A 81 13.74 0.36 17.57
C THR A 81 14.33 -1.03 17.74
N ILE A 82 15.35 -1.34 16.94
CA ILE A 82 16.15 -2.56 17.06
C ILE A 82 17.43 -2.20 17.82
N SER A 83 17.90 -3.06 18.72
CA SER A 83 19.19 -2.87 19.37
C SER A 83 20.33 -2.97 18.35
N ASP A 84 21.36 -2.14 18.47
CA ASP A 84 22.51 -2.18 17.57
C ASP A 84 23.24 -3.54 17.59
N ASP A 85 23.12 -4.28 18.69
CA ASP A 85 23.71 -5.62 18.87
C ASP A 85 22.81 -6.76 18.35
N GLU A 86 21.58 -6.46 17.93
CA GLU A 86 20.62 -7.47 17.52
C GLU A 86 20.89 -7.96 16.11
N GLN A 87 21.28 -9.23 15.99
CA GLN A 87 21.59 -9.84 14.70
C GLN A 87 20.33 -10.24 13.94
N PRO A 88 20.31 -10.06 12.61
CA PRO A 88 19.21 -10.55 11.79
C PRO A 88 19.11 -12.08 11.88
N SER A 89 17.88 -12.59 11.89
CA SER A 89 17.59 -14.03 11.99
C SER A 89 18.12 -14.86 10.82
N THR A 90 18.43 -14.22 9.69
CA THR A 90 19.03 -14.86 8.51
C THR A 90 20.01 -13.90 7.85
N VAL A 91 21.25 -14.38 7.65
CA VAL A 91 22.31 -13.63 6.96
C VAL A 91 22.62 -14.36 5.66
N PHE A 92 22.49 -13.66 4.53
CA PHE A 92 22.91 -14.18 3.24
C PHE A 92 24.38 -13.81 3.01
N TRP A 93 25.24 -14.81 2.97
CA TRP A 93 26.63 -14.65 2.54
C TRP A 93 26.75 -14.83 1.03
N ARG A 94 27.35 -13.85 0.35
CA ARG A 94 27.90 -14.05 -1.00
C ARG A 94 29.38 -14.36 -0.83
N GLY A 95 29.75 -15.62 -1.08
CA GLY A 95 31.14 -16.00 -1.31
C GLY A 95 31.60 -15.56 -2.69
#